data_AF-A0A527ZJD3-F1
#
_entry.id   AF-A0A527ZJD3-F1
#
_cell.length_a   1.000
_cell.length_b   1.000
_cell.length_c   1.000
_cell.angle_alpha   90.00
_cell.angle_beta   90.00
_cell.angle_gamma   90.00
#
_symmetry.space_group_name_H-M   'P 1'
#
loop_
_entity.id
_entity.type
_entity.pdbx_description
1 polymer ?
#
loop_
_entity_poly.entity_id
_entity_poly.type
_entity_poly.pdbx_seq_one_letter_code
_entity_poly.pdbx_strand_id
1 'polypeptide(L)'
;TGQQRVLALEHIGGVVGMVETAKLAGFDKVIGFDMGGTSTDVAHYDGDYERAFDTEVAGVRIRAPMMRIHTVAAGGGSILHYEAGRFRAGPDSAGANPGPAAYRRRGPLAVTDANVMLGKLQPDFFPAIFGPGQDEPLDVQTVRERFAALAAEIGDGRTPEAVAEGFVTIAVENMANAIKKISVQRGYDVTEYLLNCFGGAGGQHACL
;
A
#
# COMPACT_ATOMS: atom_id res chain seq x y z
N THR A 1 12.31 24.75 -5.76
CA THR A 1 13.49 23.85 -5.87
C THR A 1 13.83 23.12 -4.56
N GLY A 2 13.42 23.58 -3.37
CA GLY A 2 13.66 22.87 -2.10
C GLY A 2 12.69 21.72 -1.79
N GLN A 3 11.43 21.81 -2.21
CA GLN A 3 10.36 20.87 -1.81
C GLN A 3 10.48 19.46 -2.44
N GLN A 4 11.02 19.36 -3.66
CA GLN A 4 11.27 18.07 -4.33
C GLN A 4 12.48 17.31 -3.74
N ARG A 5 13.47 18.01 -3.16
CA ARG A 5 14.59 17.35 -2.46
C ARG A 5 14.14 16.72 -1.14
N VAL A 6 13.15 17.33 -0.46
CA VAL A 6 12.62 16.82 0.81
C VAL A 6 11.78 15.56 0.62
N LEU A 7 10.96 15.48 -0.44
CA LEU A 7 10.17 14.29 -0.77
C LEU A 7 11.05 13.05 -1.07
N ALA A 8 12.28 13.23 -1.56
CA ALA A 8 13.20 12.13 -1.78
C ALA A 8 13.79 11.56 -0.48
N LEU A 9 13.87 12.34 0.61
CA LEU A 9 14.59 11.94 1.82
C LEU A 9 13.86 10.87 2.64
N GLU A 10 12.53 10.92 2.71
CA GLU A 10 11.72 9.96 3.49
C GLU A 10 11.92 8.53 2.96
N HIS A 11 11.78 8.35 1.64
CA HIS A 11 11.95 7.06 0.98
C HIS A 11 13.42 6.58 1.01
N ILE A 12 14.40 7.50 0.96
CA ILE A 12 15.83 7.16 1.10
C ILE A 12 16.13 6.59 2.48
N GLY A 13 15.57 7.20 3.54
CA GLY A 13 15.71 6.69 4.90
C GLY A 13 15.15 5.28 5.06
N GLY A 14 13.98 5.02 4.47
CA GLY A 14 13.36 3.68 4.45
C GLY A 14 14.24 2.63 3.76
N VAL A 15 14.80 2.95 2.59
CA VAL A 15 15.70 2.05 1.84
C VAL A 15 17.03 1.81 2.56
N VAL A 16 17.60 2.82 3.22
CA VAL A 16 18.80 2.59 4.04
C VAL A 16 18.46 1.72 5.25
N GLY A 17 17.37 2.03 5.95
CA GLY A 17 16.91 1.26 7.11
C GLY A 17 16.64 -0.21 6.78
N MET A 18 15.98 -0.49 5.66
CA MET A 18 15.70 -1.88 5.26
C MET A 18 16.97 -2.67 4.96
N VAL A 19 17.99 -2.04 4.36
CA VAL A 19 19.26 -2.70 4.01
C VAL A 19 20.07 -2.97 5.26
N GLU A 20 20.23 -1.96 6.13
CA GLU A 20 21.02 -2.12 7.34
C GLU A 20 20.36 -3.13 8.31
N THR A 21 19.03 -3.14 8.43
CA THR A 21 18.33 -4.14 9.26
C THR A 21 18.41 -5.56 8.68
N ALA A 22 18.34 -5.71 7.35
CA ALA A 22 18.51 -7.01 6.70
C ALA A 22 19.93 -7.57 6.85
N LYS A 23 20.95 -6.71 6.72
CA LYS A 23 22.35 -7.09 6.96
C LYS A 23 22.58 -7.57 8.38
N LEU A 24 21.99 -6.89 9.36
CA LEU A 24 22.03 -7.34 10.76
C LEU A 24 21.38 -8.72 10.96
N ALA A 25 20.39 -9.06 10.12
CA ALA A 25 19.74 -10.37 10.09
C ALA A 25 20.47 -11.41 9.20
N GLY A 26 21.60 -11.05 8.58
CA GLY A 26 22.40 -11.94 7.74
C GLY A 26 21.95 -12.05 6.28
N PHE A 27 21.17 -11.09 5.77
CA PHE A 27 20.70 -11.05 4.39
C PHE A 27 21.32 -9.89 3.61
N ASP A 28 21.92 -10.20 2.46
CA ASP A 28 22.55 -9.21 1.55
C ASP A 28 21.71 -8.94 0.27
N LYS A 29 20.59 -9.66 0.11
CA LYS A 29 19.64 -9.54 -0.99
C LYS A 29 18.25 -9.25 -0.44
N VAL A 30 17.71 -8.08 -0.76
CA VAL A 30 16.50 -7.54 -0.11
C VAL A 30 15.59 -6.87 -1.12
N ILE A 31 14.30 -7.16 -1.01
CA ILE A 31 13.23 -6.38 -1.64
C ILE A 31 12.56 -5.57 -0.54
N GLY A 32 12.60 -4.25 -0.67
CA GLY A 32 11.86 -3.33 0.17
C GLY A 32 10.40 -3.24 -0.25
N PHE A 33 9.52 -3.22 0.73
CA PHE A 33 8.09 -3.01 0.55
C PHE A 33 7.59 -2.07 1.65
N ASP A 34 7.39 -0.80 1.31
CA ASP A 34 6.87 0.23 2.19
C ASP A 34 5.44 0.58 1.79
N MET A 35 4.45 0.08 2.52
CA MET A 35 3.06 0.40 2.23
C MET A 35 2.49 1.40 3.24
N GLY A 36 2.17 2.58 2.74
CA GLY A 36 1.51 3.64 3.48
C GLY A 36 -0.01 3.70 3.23
N GLY A 37 -0.60 4.83 3.61
CA GLY A 37 -2.02 5.10 3.39
C GLY A 37 -2.38 5.47 1.96
N THR A 38 -1.44 5.83 1.10
CA THR A 38 -1.74 6.33 -0.27
C THR A 38 -1.07 5.48 -1.35
N SER A 39 0.15 5.06 -1.10
CA SER A 39 1.00 4.36 -2.07
C SER A 39 1.78 3.25 -1.39
N THR A 40 2.41 2.43 -2.24
CA THR A 40 3.45 1.49 -1.85
C THR A 40 4.71 1.86 -2.62
N ASP A 41 5.84 1.92 -1.91
CA ASP A 41 7.16 2.07 -2.49
C ASP A 41 7.91 0.74 -2.43
N VAL A 42 8.45 0.30 -3.57
CA VAL A 42 9.28 -0.90 -3.64
C VAL A 42 10.69 -0.58 -4.12
N ALA A 43 11.67 -1.24 -3.50
CA ALA A 43 13.09 -1.05 -3.79
C ALA A 43 13.81 -2.39 -3.84
N HIS A 44 14.90 -2.45 -4.60
CA HIS A 44 15.72 -3.64 -4.77
C HIS A 44 17.14 -3.36 -4.28
N TYR A 45 17.70 -4.29 -3.49
CA TYR A 45 19.09 -4.28 -3.05
C TYR A 45 19.72 -5.65 -3.27
N ASP A 46 20.87 -5.67 -3.93
CA ASP A 46 21.72 -6.84 -4.15
C ASP A 46 23.18 -6.38 -4.11
N GLY A 47 23.73 -6.27 -2.90
CA GLY A 47 25.10 -5.79 -2.66
C GLY A 47 25.32 -4.28 -2.82
N ASP A 48 24.58 -3.58 -3.70
CA ASP A 48 24.70 -2.13 -3.91
C ASP A 48 23.33 -1.43 -4.01
N TYR A 49 23.33 -0.14 -3.66
CA TYR A 49 22.15 0.72 -3.77
C TYR A 49 21.92 1.12 -5.22
N GLU A 50 20.82 0.65 -5.81
CA GLU A 50 20.48 0.99 -7.18
C GLU A 50 20.15 2.47 -7.35
N ARG A 51 20.66 3.07 -8.43
CA ARG A 51 20.47 4.49 -8.75
C ARG A 51 19.84 4.70 -10.11
N ALA A 52 18.98 5.71 -10.21
CA ALA A 52 18.48 6.26 -11.47
C ALA A 52 19.12 7.63 -11.73
N PHE A 53 19.56 7.86 -12.97
CA PHE A 53 20.28 9.09 -13.38
C PHE A 53 19.41 10.08 -14.17
N ASP A 54 18.31 9.61 -14.75
CA ASP A 54 17.37 10.42 -15.53
C ASP A 54 15.97 10.08 -15.02
N THR A 55 15.46 10.91 -14.12
CA THR A 55 14.17 10.67 -13.47
C THR A 55 13.28 11.88 -13.72
N GLU A 56 12.05 11.63 -14.13
CA GLU A 56 11.05 12.68 -14.30
C GLU A 56 10.22 12.79 -13.03
N VAL A 57 10.30 13.94 -12.35
CA VAL A 57 9.55 14.22 -11.12
C VAL A 57 8.64 15.41 -11.40
N ALA A 58 7.32 15.19 -11.36
CA ALA A 58 6.31 16.19 -11.66
C ALA A 58 6.54 16.92 -13.02
N GLY A 59 6.90 16.17 -14.07
CA GLY A 59 7.15 16.71 -15.41
C GLY A 59 8.53 17.36 -15.61
N VAL A 60 9.40 17.36 -14.60
CA VAL A 60 10.75 17.93 -14.68
C VAL A 60 11.77 16.82 -14.71
N ARG A 61 12.66 16.82 -15.72
CA ARG A 61 13.81 15.90 -15.77
C ARG A 61 14.88 16.33 -14.78
N ILE A 62 15.18 15.46 -13.83
CA ILE A 62 16.25 15.61 -12.85
C ILE A 62 17.42 14.74 -13.27
N ARG A 63 18.57 15.39 -13.50
CA ARG A 63 19.85 14.73 -13.80
C ARG A 63 20.76 14.70 -12.56
N ALA A 64 20.29 14.04 -11.52
CA ALA A 64 21.07 13.77 -10.32
C ALA A 64 20.86 12.29 -9.95
N PRO A 65 21.91 11.58 -9.48
CA PRO A 65 21.76 10.21 -9.04
C PRO A 65 20.79 10.15 -7.85
N MET A 66 19.67 9.44 -8.02
CA MET A 66 18.68 9.19 -6.98
C MET A 66 18.54 7.69 -6.77
N MET A 67 18.21 7.27 -5.56
CA MET A 67 17.91 5.84 -5.33
C MET A 67 16.72 5.41 -6.17
N ARG A 68 16.82 4.23 -6.76
CA ARG A 68 15.79 3.69 -7.64
C ARG A 68 14.67 3.09 -6.80
N ILE A 69 13.62 3.88 -6.60
CA ILE A 69 12.41 3.49 -5.89
C ILE A 69 11.27 3.46 -6.89
N HIS A 70 10.46 2.40 -6.85
CA HIS A 70 9.28 2.29 -7.69
C HIS A 70 8.01 2.43 -6.83
N THR A 71 7.30 3.55 -7.03
CA THR A 71 6.04 3.82 -6.35
C THR A 71 4.86 3.29 -7.17
N VAL A 72 3.94 2.60 -6.51
CA VAL A 72 2.64 2.20 -7.07
C VAL A 72 1.51 2.84 -6.26
N ALA A 73 0.44 3.24 -6.95
CA ALA A 73 -0.78 3.80 -6.35
C ALA A 73 -1.66 2.71 -5.71
N ALA A 74 -1.07 1.94 -4.79
CA ALA A 74 -1.71 0.92 -3.98
C ALA A 74 -1.30 1.15 -2.53
N GLY A 75 -2.17 1.70 -1.71
CA GLY A 75 -1.97 1.92 -0.28
C GLY A 75 -3.27 1.62 0.47
N GLY A 76 -3.27 1.76 1.80
CA GLY A 76 -4.47 1.47 2.61
C GLY A 76 -5.69 2.31 2.22
N GLY A 77 -5.46 3.54 1.75
CA GLY A 77 -6.48 4.48 1.29
C GLY A 77 -6.86 4.35 -0.18
N SER A 78 -6.29 3.42 -0.95
CA SER A 78 -6.68 3.20 -2.35
C SER A 78 -8.18 2.88 -2.44
N ILE A 79 -8.90 3.68 -3.21
CA ILE A 79 -10.37 3.64 -3.29
C ILE A 79 -10.83 2.40 -4.05
N LEU A 80 -11.88 1.75 -3.56
CA LEU A 80 -12.45 0.54 -4.16
C LEU A 80 -13.53 0.92 -5.17
N HIS A 81 -13.38 0.46 -6.41
CA HIS A 81 -14.30 0.68 -7.51
C HIS A 81 -14.81 -0.64 -8.06
N TYR A 82 -16.12 -0.74 -8.26
CA TYR A 82 -16.74 -1.83 -9.00
C TYR A 82 -17.52 -1.26 -10.18
N GLU A 83 -17.04 -1.53 -11.40
CA GLU A 83 -17.66 -1.03 -12.62
C GLU A 83 -17.64 -2.12 -13.69
N ALA A 84 -18.77 -2.32 -14.39
CA ALA A 84 -18.90 -3.26 -15.49
C ALA A 84 -18.36 -4.68 -15.19
N GLY A 85 -18.60 -5.19 -13.97
CA GLY A 85 -18.18 -6.53 -13.56
C GLY A 85 -16.73 -6.63 -13.08
N ARG A 86 -16.01 -5.52 -12.95
CA ARG A 86 -14.57 -5.51 -12.62
C ARG A 86 -14.29 -4.82 -11.30
N PHE A 87 -13.41 -5.44 -10.52
CA PHE A 87 -12.86 -4.89 -9.29
C PHE A 87 -11.63 -4.05 -9.62
N ARG A 88 -11.51 -2.89 -8.98
CA ARG A 88 -10.34 -2.03 -9.08
C ARG A 88 -10.07 -1.39 -7.72
N ALA A 89 -8.80 -1.32 -7.34
CA ALA A 89 -8.33 -0.58 -6.16
C ALA A 89 -7.39 0.54 -6.63
N GLY A 90 -7.77 1.79 -6.35
CA GLY A 90 -7.08 2.99 -6.81
C GLY A 90 -7.29 3.29 -8.30
N PRO A 91 -6.48 4.20 -8.90
CA PRO A 91 -5.27 4.83 -8.35
C PRO A 91 -5.55 6.00 -7.41
N ASP A 92 -6.79 6.47 -7.36
CA ASP A 92 -7.24 7.48 -6.42
C ASP A 92 -7.19 6.96 -4.99
N SER A 93 -6.89 7.88 -4.07
CA SER A 93 -6.74 7.60 -2.65
C SER A 93 -7.70 8.47 -1.85
N ALA A 94 -8.30 7.86 -0.84
CA ALA A 94 -9.09 8.56 0.17
C ALA A 94 -8.22 9.46 1.08
N GLY A 95 -6.89 9.31 1.02
CA GLY A 95 -5.93 10.04 1.84
C GLY A 95 -6.12 9.77 3.33
N ALA A 96 -5.76 10.76 4.16
CA ALA A 96 -6.04 10.74 5.61
C ALA A 96 -7.32 11.51 5.99
N ASN A 97 -7.81 12.37 5.09
CA ASN A 97 -9.03 13.15 5.26
C ASN A 97 -9.70 13.34 3.89
N PRO A 98 -10.91 12.78 3.66
CA PRO A 98 -11.76 12.08 4.63
C PRO A 98 -11.19 10.72 5.09
N GLY A 99 -10.28 10.12 4.33
CA GLY A 99 -9.75 8.79 4.63
C GLY A 99 -10.74 7.67 4.31
N PRO A 100 -10.40 6.41 4.62
CA PRO A 100 -11.30 5.25 4.50
C PRO A 100 -12.64 5.43 5.22
N ALA A 101 -13.64 4.65 4.86
CA ALA A 101 -14.98 4.72 5.46
C ALA A 101 -14.93 4.48 6.98
N ALA A 102 -14.07 3.56 7.43
CA ALA A 102 -13.84 3.23 8.83
C ALA A 102 -13.31 4.41 9.66
N TYR A 103 -12.82 5.49 9.04
CA TYR A 103 -12.28 6.66 9.75
C TYR A 103 -13.36 7.62 10.25
N ARG A 104 -14.66 7.30 10.05
CA ARG A 104 -15.83 8.07 10.55
C ARG A 104 -15.92 9.51 10.02
N ARG A 105 -15.37 9.75 8.82
CA ARG A 105 -15.36 11.07 8.15
C ARG A 105 -16.09 11.08 6.82
N ARG A 106 -16.99 10.10 6.61
CA ARG A 106 -17.77 9.92 5.38
C ARG A 106 -16.88 9.69 4.14
N GLY A 107 -15.73 9.04 4.34
CA GLY A 107 -14.85 8.62 3.27
C GLY A 107 -15.44 7.51 2.38
N PRO A 108 -14.85 7.22 1.21
CA PRO A 108 -15.24 6.09 0.37
C PRO A 108 -14.77 4.74 0.95
N LEU A 109 -15.19 3.62 0.37
CA LEU A 109 -14.56 2.33 0.66
C LEU A 109 -13.12 2.33 0.11
N ALA A 110 -12.17 1.89 0.92
CA ALA A 110 -10.76 1.77 0.58
C ALA A 110 -10.18 0.39 1.00
N VAL A 111 -8.93 0.10 0.61
CA VAL A 111 -8.24 -1.17 0.98
C VAL A 111 -8.24 -1.43 2.49
N THR A 112 -8.06 -0.39 3.31
CA THR A 112 -8.17 -0.48 4.77
C THR A 112 -9.53 -1.00 5.21
N ASP A 113 -10.63 -0.55 4.57
CA ASP A 113 -11.98 -1.02 4.89
C ASP A 113 -12.15 -2.50 4.55
N ALA A 114 -11.55 -2.97 3.45
CA ALA A 114 -11.55 -4.40 3.12
C ALA A 114 -10.81 -5.22 4.18
N ASN A 115 -9.66 -4.74 4.66
CA ASN A 115 -8.93 -5.39 5.75
C ASN A 115 -9.69 -5.38 7.08
N VAL A 116 -10.46 -4.32 7.38
CA VAL A 116 -11.37 -4.26 8.53
C VAL A 116 -12.50 -5.29 8.36
N MET A 117 -13.12 -5.36 7.18
CA MET A 117 -14.20 -6.31 6.88
C MET A 117 -13.77 -7.76 7.07
N LEU A 118 -12.56 -8.09 6.62
CA LEU A 118 -11.97 -9.44 6.71
C LEU A 118 -11.35 -9.75 8.08
N GLY A 119 -11.39 -8.80 9.03
CA GLY A 119 -10.81 -8.95 10.37
C GLY A 119 -9.27 -9.01 10.39
N LYS A 120 -8.59 -8.69 9.28
CA LYS A 120 -7.13 -8.53 9.23
C LYS A 120 -6.68 -7.32 10.03
N LEU A 121 -7.52 -6.28 10.06
CA LEU A 121 -7.40 -5.13 10.94
C LEU A 121 -8.37 -5.27 12.11
N GLN A 122 -7.84 -5.36 13.33
CA GLN A 122 -8.63 -5.52 14.54
C GLN A 122 -8.76 -4.17 15.27
N PRO A 123 -9.95 -3.54 15.31
CA PRO A 123 -10.16 -2.22 15.91
C PRO A 123 -9.73 -2.12 17.37
N ASP A 124 -9.88 -3.19 18.14
CA ASP A 124 -9.58 -3.22 19.58
C ASP A 124 -8.09 -3.01 19.88
N PHE A 125 -7.22 -3.24 18.90
CA PHE A 125 -5.77 -3.01 19.00
C PHE A 125 -5.33 -1.68 18.38
N PHE A 126 -6.27 -0.88 17.87
CA PHE A 126 -5.98 0.43 17.31
C PHE A 126 -6.28 1.54 18.31
N PRO A 127 -5.47 2.62 18.34
CA PRO A 127 -5.78 3.77 19.16
C PRO A 127 -7.08 4.43 18.67
N ALA A 128 -7.90 4.89 19.61
CA ALA A 128 -9.13 5.61 19.32
C ALA A 128 -8.81 7.05 18.89
N ILE A 129 -8.43 7.22 17.62
CA ILE A 129 -8.01 8.50 17.02
C ILE A 129 -8.86 8.90 15.80
N PHE A 130 -9.97 8.19 15.57
CA PHE A 130 -10.83 8.39 14.41
C PHE A 130 -12.03 9.28 14.74
N GLY A 131 -12.82 9.61 13.73
CA GLY A 131 -13.98 10.48 13.89
C GLY A 131 -13.67 11.97 13.92
N PRO A 132 -14.72 12.80 14.09
CA PRO A 132 -14.59 14.25 14.18
C PRO A 132 -13.84 14.69 15.44
N GLY A 133 -14.03 13.97 16.56
CA GLY A 133 -13.40 14.24 17.85
C GLY A 133 -11.99 13.67 18.02
N GLN A 134 -11.55 12.78 17.11
CA GLN A 134 -10.27 12.06 17.19
C GLN A 134 -10.13 11.22 18.48
N ASP A 135 -11.24 10.63 18.91
CA ASP A 135 -11.39 9.88 20.16
C ASP A 135 -12.22 8.60 19.98
N GLU A 136 -12.52 8.20 18.73
CA GLU A 136 -13.33 7.04 18.40
C GLU A 136 -12.50 5.89 17.79
N PRO A 137 -12.89 4.62 17.98
CA PRO A 137 -12.29 3.48 17.29
C PRO A 137 -12.68 3.43 15.81
N LEU A 138 -12.05 2.54 15.03
CA LEU A 138 -12.46 2.27 13.65
C LEU A 138 -13.94 1.84 13.59
N ASP A 139 -14.67 2.34 12.59
CA ASP A 139 -16.08 2.05 12.41
C ASP A 139 -16.32 0.78 11.57
N VAL A 140 -16.31 -0.36 12.26
CA VAL A 140 -16.62 -1.67 11.66
C VAL A 140 -18.04 -1.72 11.11
N GLN A 141 -18.98 -1.03 11.76
CA GLN A 141 -20.39 -1.13 11.39
C GLN A 141 -20.63 -0.44 10.05
N THR A 142 -20.10 0.77 9.86
CA THR A 142 -20.14 1.47 8.57
C THR A 142 -19.48 0.64 7.45
N VAL A 143 -18.36 -0.04 7.75
CA VAL A 143 -17.70 -0.93 6.77
C VAL A 143 -18.61 -2.10 6.37
N ARG A 144 -19.19 -2.81 7.35
CA ARG A 144 -20.11 -3.94 7.10
C ARG A 144 -21.32 -3.52 6.28
N GLU A 145 -21.95 -2.41 6.64
CA GLU A 145 -23.12 -1.88 5.93
C GLU A 145 -22.79 -1.54 4.48
N ARG A 146 -21.63 -0.94 4.23
CA ARG A 146 -21.21 -0.55 2.89
C ARG A 146 -20.83 -1.73 2.01
N PHE A 147 -20.12 -2.74 2.56
CA PHE A 147 -19.88 -3.97 1.80
C PHE A 147 -21.15 -4.77 1.57
N ALA A 148 -22.12 -4.75 2.49
CA ALA A 148 -23.43 -5.36 2.27
C ALA A 148 -24.20 -4.69 1.15
N ALA A 149 -24.22 -3.35 1.12
CA ALA A 149 -24.81 -2.59 0.02
C ALA A 149 -24.12 -2.89 -1.32
N LEU A 150 -22.79 -2.92 -1.35
CA LEU A 150 -22.02 -3.20 -2.56
C LEU A 150 -22.25 -4.64 -3.06
N ALA A 151 -22.29 -5.63 -2.17
CA ALA A 151 -22.60 -7.01 -2.54
C ALA A 151 -24.01 -7.15 -3.15
N ALA A 152 -24.99 -6.42 -2.59
CA ALA A 152 -26.34 -6.37 -3.14
C ALA A 152 -26.40 -5.70 -4.52
N GLU A 153 -25.61 -4.63 -4.74
CA GLU A 153 -25.48 -3.97 -6.04
C GLU A 153 -24.85 -4.87 -7.10
N ILE A 154 -23.82 -5.63 -6.72
CA ILE A 154 -23.17 -6.62 -7.59
C ILE A 154 -24.17 -7.71 -8.00
N GLY A 155 -24.98 -8.20 -7.07
CA GLY A 155 -26.14 -9.05 -7.36
C GLY A 155 -25.83 -10.47 -7.87
N ASP A 156 -24.59 -10.95 -7.74
CA ASP A 156 -24.16 -12.27 -8.26
C ASP A 156 -24.03 -13.37 -7.19
N GLY A 157 -24.54 -13.10 -5.97
CA GLY A 157 -24.57 -14.05 -4.86
C GLY A 157 -23.31 -14.10 -4.01
N ARG A 158 -22.28 -13.28 -4.29
CA ARG A 158 -21.12 -13.15 -3.39
C ARG A 158 -21.50 -12.50 -2.07
N THR A 159 -20.88 -12.97 -0.99
CA THR A 159 -21.05 -12.34 0.33
C THR A 159 -20.26 -11.03 0.41
N PRO A 160 -20.60 -10.14 1.35
CA PRO A 160 -19.84 -8.90 1.60
C PRO A 160 -18.34 -9.15 1.85
N GLU A 161 -18.01 -10.23 2.56
CA GLU A 161 -16.64 -10.67 2.81
C GLU A 161 -15.95 -11.12 1.52
N ALA A 162 -16.63 -11.89 0.66
CA ALA A 162 -16.07 -12.33 -0.62
C ALA A 162 -15.82 -11.13 -1.57
N VAL A 163 -16.66 -10.10 -1.52
CA VAL A 163 -16.45 -8.84 -2.24
C VAL A 163 -15.20 -8.12 -1.71
N ALA A 164 -15.05 -8.02 -0.39
CA ALA A 164 -13.86 -7.43 0.24
C ALA A 164 -12.56 -8.20 -0.11
N GLU A 165 -12.59 -9.53 -0.07
CA GLU A 165 -11.45 -10.39 -0.46
C GLU A 165 -11.05 -10.17 -1.92
N GLY A 166 -12.03 -9.99 -2.82
CA GLY A 166 -11.78 -9.65 -4.22
C GLY A 166 -11.00 -8.34 -4.38
N PHE A 167 -11.32 -7.31 -3.60
CA PHE A 167 -10.56 -6.06 -3.61
C PHE A 167 -9.16 -6.20 -3.03
N VAL A 168 -8.99 -6.96 -1.94
CA VAL A 168 -7.66 -7.25 -1.39
C VAL A 168 -6.81 -7.99 -2.41
N THR A 169 -7.38 -8.96 -3.13
CA THR A 169 -6.69 -9.67 -4.22
C THR A 169 -6.18 -8.71 -5.28
N ILE A 170 -7.02 -7.79 -5.77
CA ILE A 170 -6.60 -6.78 -6.76
C ILE A 170 -5.51 -5.84 -6.22
N ALA A 171 -5.61 -5.41 -4.96
CA ALA A 171 -4.59 -4.57 -4.34
C ALA A 171 -3.24 -5.32 -4.26
N VAL A 172 -3.25 -6.58 -3.82
CA VAL A 172 -2.07 -7.45 -3.73
C VAL A 172 -1.46 -7.70 -5.11
N GLU A 173 -2.27 -7.94 -6.14
CA GLU A 173 -1.78 -8.09 -7.51
C GLU A 173 -1.04 -6.83 -8.00
N ASN A 174 -1.58 -5.64 -7.72
CA ASN A 174 -0.92 -4.38 -8.07
C ASN A 174 0.44 -4.24 -7.38
N MET A 175 0.52 -4.59 -6.10
CA MET A 175 1.75 -4.57 -5.31
C MET A 175 2.77 -5.61 -5.79
N ALA A 176 2.33 -6.85 -6.03
CA ALA A 176 3.16 -7.93 -6.56
C ALA A 176 3.71 -7.59 -7.96
N ASN A 177 2.91 -6.93 -8.80
CA ASN A 177 3.37 -6.46 -10.11
C ASN A 177 4.43 -5.34 -10.00
N ALA A 178 4.34 -4.47 -8.99
CA ALA A 178 5.37 -3.48 -8.70
C ALA A 178 6.70 -4.17 -8.32
N ILE A 179 6.64 -5.19 -7.44
CA ILE A 179 7.81 -6.01 -7.07
C ILE A 179 8.40 -6.70 -8.31
N LYS A 180 7.58 -7.42 -9.09
CA LYS A 180 8.04 -8.11 -10.32
C LYS A 180 8.78 -7.17 -11.27
N LYS A 181 8.35 -5.92 -11.39
CA LYS A 181 8.96 -4.91 -12.27
C LYS A 181 10.37 -4.49 -11.82
N ILE A 182 10.62 -4.44 -10.51
CA ILE A 182 11.96 -4.09 -9.99
C ILE A 182 12.86 -5.32 -9.84
N SER A 183 12.31 -6.54 -9.87
CA SER A 183 13.03 -7.80 -9.64
C SER A 183 13.03 -8.73 -10.86
N VAL A 184 12.06 -9.66 -10.97
CA VAL A 184 12.04 -10.74 -11.97
C VAL A 184 12.11 -10.23 -13.40
N GLN A 185 11.41 -9.14 -13.73
CA GLN A 185 11.45 -8.54 -15.07
C GLN A 185 12.82 -7.97 -15.45
N ARG A 186 13.71 -7.82 -14.47
CA ARG A 186 15.09 -7.37 -14.65
C ARG A 186 16.10 -8.53 -14.56
N GLY A 187 15.63 -9.77 -14.44
CA GLY A 187 16.45 -10.98 -14.45
C GLY A 187 16.94 -11.47 -13.09
N TYR A 188 16.44 -10.89 -11.99
CA TYR A 188 16.80 -11.33 -10.64
C TYR A 188 15.99 -12.56 -10.21
N ASP A 189 16.65 -13.53 -9.58
CA ASP A 189 16.01 -14.67 -8.93
C ASP A 189 15.58 -14.29 -7.51
N VAL A 190 14.29 -13.99 -7.35
CA VAL A 190 13.72 -13.53 -6.07
C VAL A 190 13.65 -14.60 -4.99
N THR A 191 13.92 -15.87 -5.29
CA THR A 191 13.91 -16.94 -4.28
C THR A 191 15.03 -16.81 -3.24
N GLU A 192 16.08 -16.05 -3.57
CA GLU A 192 17.21 -15.76 -2.68
C GLU A 192 17.02 -14.48 -1.85
N TYR A 193 15.87 -13.80 -1.98
CA TYR A 193 15.66 -12.46 -1.42
C TYR A 193 14.79 -12.49 -0.16
N LEU A 194 15.17 -11.68 0.82
CA LEU A 194 14.30 -11.32 1.93
C LEU A 194 13.32 -10.22 1.49
N LEU A 195 12.03 -10.39 1.78
CA LEU A 195 11.06 -9.29 1.70
C LEU A 195 11.10 -8.50 3.01
N ASN A 196 11.60 -7.27 2.98
CA ASN A 196 11.58 -6.36 4.12
C ASN A 196 10.37 -5.45 4.02
N CYS A 197 9.38 -5.71 4.87
CA CYS A 197 8.09 -5.03 4.88
C CYS A 197 8.03 -3.98 5.99
N PHE A 198 7.65 -2.76 5.64
CA PHE A 198 7.43 -1.65 6.55
C PHE A 198 6.27 -0.77 6.07
N GLY A 199 6.05 0.35 6.76
CA GLY A 199 4.87 1.19 6.58
C GLY A 199 3.66 0.68 7.35
N GLY A 200 2.74 1.60 7.69
CA GLY A 200 1.61 1.31 8.59
C GLY A 200 0.60 0.29 8.04
N ALA A 201 0.59 0.06 6.72
CA ALA A 201 -0.27 -0.93 6.09
C ALA A 201 0.49 -2.16 5.59
N GLY A 202 1.83 -2.16 5.57
CA GLY A 202 2.59 -3.23 4.94
C GLY A 202 2.38 -4.62 5.54
N GLY A 203 2.37 -4.70 6.88
CA GLY A 203 2.21 -5.98 7.59
C GLY A 203 0.88 -6.68 7.31
N GLN A 204 -0.14 -5.96 6.82
CA GLN A 204 -1.45 -6.53 6.45
C GLN A 204 -1.39 -7.31 5.12
N HIS A 205 -0.34 -7.12 4.32
CA HIS A 205 -0.23 -7.64 2.96
C HIS A 205 1.05 -8.45 2.70
N ALA A 206 2.02 -8.44 3.61
CA ALA A 206 3.33 -9.08 3.41
C ALA A 206 3.28 -10.59 3.14
N CYS A 207 2.25 -11.29 3.61
CA CYS A 207 2.09 -12.74 3.49
C CYS A 207 0.96 -13.16 2.52
N LEU A 208 0.48 -12.24 1.67
CA LEU A 208 -0.62 -12.46 0.73
C LEU A 208 -0.13 -12.66 -0.72
#